data_AF-A0A9D8BUV7-F1
#
_entry.id   AF-A0A9D8BUV7-F1
#
_cell.length_a   1.000
_cell.length_b   1.000
_cell.length_c   1.000
_cell.angle_alpha   90.00
_cell.angle_beta   90.00
_cell.angle_gamma   90.00
#
_symmetry.space_group_name_H-M   'P 1'
#
loop_
_entity.id
_entity.type
_entity.pdbx_description
1 polymer ?
#
loop_
_entity_poly.entity_id
_entity_poly.type
_entity_poly.pdbx_seq_one_letter_code
_entity_poly.pdbx_strand_id
1 'polypeptide(L)'
;MSRKVFGVAISLLLLFATCEVIAQKKDMPTFPPAEDAIKNDVDHWGLPFSDQKRRFDKAFAAFEAKYRNAHPGAGPLNYALGVETALRKVFRNKWWFKGEMTDAVSLSACRNEVESFQLAVIPQLGKEMKNVKVDWTALNGPGEIPRQNMRIYRVAFVKTLRAQYPTKHTGYWPDPLMPLAPFSIKGLDLGLLWCDVKVPKDAKPGDYEGALTVSPDGEPPLRMTVRLHVWNFTLPDRVPFRMTVWPQNREPKDWKTEMPPEKFLEYCAMFLEHHIDPCTVGSLYVNLKDFSTLDKNIQFCLDRGLQYFRAQRFKTDDEMKAYYGHIKAKGWLDKCFLYGAQDEPTQEQFNELVIPDTTKMRNLCPGLRILLATEWHPNLDKGVDIFMT
;
A
#
# COMPACT_ATOMS: atom_id res chain seq x y z
N MET A 1 -92.04 -2.46 36.26
CA MET A 1 -92.16 -1.11 35.67
C MET A 1 -90.82 -0.69 35.09
N SER A 2 -90.76 -0.44 33.77
CA SER A 2 -90.05 0.67 33.09
C SER A 2 -88.59 0.96 33.49
N ARG A 3 -87.56 1.06 32.64
CA ARG A 3 -87.42 1.26 31.18
C ARG A 3 -85.96 0.90 30.82
N LYS A 4 -85.75 0.15 29.74
CA LYS A 4 -84.43 -0.06 29.11
C LYS A 4 -84.05 1.18 28.30
N VAL A 5 -82.83 1.69 28.46
CA VAL A 5 -82.25 2.77 27.65
C VAL A 5 -81.60 2.15 26.41
N PHE A 6 -82.02 2.62 25.23
CA PHE A 6 -81.46 2.29 23.93
C PHE A 6 -80.14 3.05 23.74
N GLY A 7 -79.05 2.31 23.53
CA GLY A 7 -77.77 2.84 23.04
C GLY A 7 -77.79 2.91 21.51
N VAL A 8 -77.39 4.05 20.98
CA VAL A 8 -77.32 4.38 19.55
C VAL A 8 -76.20 3.56 18.88
N ALA A 9 -76.55 2.77 17.86
CA ALA A 9 -75.60 2.14 16.95
C ALA A 9 -75.38 3.05 15.74
N ILE A 10 -74.17 3.59 15.59
CA ILE A 10 -73.73 4.29 14.38
C ILE A 10 -73.04 3.28 13.47
N SER A 11 -73.72 2.93 12.38
CA SER A 11 -73.18 2.11 11.29
C SER A 11 -72.22 2.93 10.44
N LEU A 12 -70.93 2.61 10.48
CA LEU A 12 -69.93 3.11 9.54
C LEU A 12 -69.95 2.25 8.28
N LEU A 13 -70.59 2.76 7.23
CA LEU A 13 -70.48 2.24 5.86
C LEU A 13 -69.10 2.58 5.30
N LEU A 14 -68.22 1.57 5.19
CA LEU A 14 -66.96 1.65 4.46
C LEU A 14 -67.24 1.53 2.96
N LEU A 15 -67.20 2.66 2.25
CA LEU A 15 -67.06 2.69 0.79
C LEU A 15 -65.68 2.17 0.41
N PHE A 16 -65.61 0.98 -0.19
CA PHE A 16 -64.42 0.50 -0.90
C PHE A 16 -64.30 1.26 -2.22
N ALA A 17 -63.61 2.39 -2.21
CA ALA A 17 -63.06 2.97 -3.42
C ALA A 17 -61.79 2.18 -3.78
N THR A 18 -61.87 1.31 -4.78
CA THR A 18 -60.70 0.70 -5.41
C THR A 18 -59.93 1.79 -6.13
N CYS A 19 -58.96 2.39 -5.42
CA CYS A 19 -57.90 3.17 -6.06
C CYS A 19 -57.01 2.15 -6.79
N GLU A 20 -57.27 1.94 -8.08
CA GLU A 20 -56.24 1.43 -8.98
C GLU A 20 -55.11 2.47 -8.99
N VAL A 21 -54.13 2.27 -8.11
CA VAL A 21 -52.84 2.89 -8.26
C VAL A 21 -52.30 2.37 -9.58
N ILE A 22 -52.41 3.19 -10.63
CA ILE A 22 -51.54 3.08 -11.80
C ILE A 22 -50.14 3.34 -11.26
N ALA A 23 -49.53 2.28 -10.73
CA ALA A 23 -48.10 2.24 -10.54
C ALA A 23 -47.55 2.32 -11.96
N GLN A 24 -47.20 3.52 -12.41
CA GLN A 24 -46.25 3.66 -13.51
C GLN A 24 -45.09 2.75 -13.12
N LYS A 25 -44.96 1.61 -13.78
CA LYS A 25 -43.72 0.84 -13.82
C LYS A 25 -42.71 1.82 -14.37
N LYS A 26 -42.02 2.52 -13.47
CA LYS A 26 -40.85 3.30 -13.83
C LYS A 26 -39.89 2.23 -14.34
N ASP A 27 -39.63 2.24 -15.65
CA ASP A 27 -38.75 1.25 -16.25
C ASP A 27 -37.49 1.16 -15.40
N MET A 28 -37.20 -0.04 -14.92
CA MET A 28 -36.00 -0.29 -14.14
C MET A 28 -34.82 0.13 -15.01
N PRO A 29 -33.92 1.00 -14.51
CA PRO A 29 -32.79 1.45 -15.32
C PRO A 29 -32.01 0.23 -15.82
N THR A 30 -31.81 0.16 -17.13
CA THR A 30 -31.00 -0.89 -17.74
C THR A 30 -29.53 -0.59 -17.50
N PHE A 31 -28.87 -1.48 -16.77
CA PHE A 31 -27.44 -1.37 -16.49
C PHE A 31 -26.65 -2.25 -17.46
N PRO A 32 -25.41 -1.86 -17.81
CA PRO A 32 -24.47 -2.79 -18.43
C PRO A 32 -24.25 -4.01 -17.53
N PRO A 33 -23.83 -5.17 -18.08
CA PRO A 33 -23.78 -6.43 -17.33
C PRO A 33 -22.99 -6.38 -16.01
N ALA A 34 -21.91 -5.59 -15.97
CA ALA A 34 -21.05 -5.49 -14.78
C ALA A 34 -21.73 -4.73 -13.63
N GLU A 35 -22.44 -3.65 -13.93
CA GLU A 35 -23.23 -2.89 -12.97
C GLU A 35 -24.53 -3.61 -12.60
N ASP A 36 -25.17 -4.30 -13.55
CA ASP A 36 -26.38 -5.09 -13.28
C ASP A 36 -26.10 -6.19 -12.24
N ALA A 37 -24.92 -6.80 -12.30
CA ALA A 37 -24.47 -7.83 -11.37
C ALA A 37 -24.33 -7.33 -9.91
N ILE A 38 -24.14 -6.02 -9.69
CA ILE A 38 -23.94 -5.44 -8.35
C ILE A 38 -25.09 -4.52 -7.92
N LYS A 39 -26.17 -4.40 -8.71
CA LYS A 39 -27.23 -3.41 -8.47
C LYS A 39 -27.96 -3.58 -7.14
N ASN A 40 -27.92 -4.79 -6.57
CA ASN A 40 -28.52 -5.15 -5.29
C ASN A 40 -27.48 -5.38 -4.18
N ASP A 41 -26.20 -5.10 -4.45
CA ASP A 41 -25.11 -5.27 -3.50
C ASP A 41 -24.87 -4.00 -2.67
N VAL A 42 -24.06 -4.17 -1.61
CA VAL A 42 -23.51 -3.08 -0.80
C VAL A 42 -21.99 -3.01 -0.95
N ASP A 43 -21.39 -1.83 -0.71
CA ASP A 43 -19.94 -1.73 -0.57
C ASP A 43 -19.48 -2.37 0.76
N HIS A 44 -18.16 -2.45 0.97
CA HIS A 44 -17.56 -2.97 2.21
C HIS A 44 -17.84 -2.11 3.47
N TRP A 45 -18.64 -1.05 3.34
CA TRP A 45 -19.17 -0.23 4.44
C TRP A 45 -20.69 -0.35 4.59
N GLY A 46 -21.34 -1.21 3.81
CA GLY A 46 -22.79 -1.41 3.85
C GLY A 46 -23.61 -0.39 3.05
N LEU A 47 -22.99 0.45 2.21
CA LEU A 47 -23.72 1.43 1.40
C LEU A 47 -24.36 0.75 0.17
N PRO A 48 -25.67 0.88 -0.08
CA PRO A 48 -26.31 0.29 -1.27
C PRO A 48 -25.84 0.88 -2.59
N PHE A 49 -25.88 0.09 -3.66
CA PHE A 49 -25.48 0.54 -5.01
C PHE A 49 -26.22 1.80 -5.49
N SER A 50 -27.51 1.95 -5.20
CA SER A 50 -28.27 3.15 -5.57
C SER A 50 -27.69 4.44 -4.99
N ASP A 51 -27.22 4.38 -3.74
CA ASP A 51 -26.58 5.51 -3.06
C ASP A 51 -25.16 5.75 -3.56
N GLN A 52 -24.41 4.68 -3.84
CA GLN A 52 -23.10 4.76 -4.49
C GLN A 52 -23.23 5.47 -5.84
N LYS A 53 -24.19 5.05 -6.68
CA LYS A 53 -24.46 5.65 -7.98
C LYS A 53 -24.84 7.12 -7.87
N ARG A 54 -25.76 7.47 -6.96
CA ARG A 54 -26.16 8.87 -6.74
C ARG A 54 -24.97 9.76 -6.35
N ARG A 55 -24.08 9.27 -5.48
CA ARG A 55 -22.85 9.99 -5.08
C ARG A 55 -21.91 10.15 -6.27
N PHE A 56 -21.70 9.07 -7.03
CA PHE A 56 -20.88 9.07 -8.23
C PHE A 56 -21.40 10.08 -9.26
N ASP A 57 -22.69 10.02 -9.62
CA ASP A 57 -23.29 10.90 -10.62
C ASP A 57 -23.14 12.38 -10.21
N LYS A 58 -23.38 12.69 -8.93
CA LYS A 58 -23.21 14.04 -8.38
C LYS A 58 -21.77 14.52 -8.50
N ALA A 59 -20.80 13.70 -8.12
CA ALA A 59 -19.37 14.05 -8.18
C ALA A 59 -18.90 14.22 -9.63
N PHE A 60 -19.32 13.33 -10.52
CA PHE A 60 -18.97 13.40 -11.95
C PHE A 60 -19.56 14.64 -12.60
N ALA A 61 -20.83 14.96 -12.33
CA ALA A 61 -21.48 16.16 -12.85
C ALA A 61 -20.79 17.45 -12.37
N ALA A 62 -20.35 17.48 -11.11
CA ALA A 62 -19.59 18.62 -10.57
C ALA A 62 -18.22 18.77 -11.26
N PHE A 63 -17.50 17.66 -11.46
CA PHE A 63 -16.23 17.65 -12.18
C PHE A 63 -16.41 18.13 -13.63
N GLU A 64 -17.40 17.58 -14.36
CA GLU A 64 -17.67 17.96 -15.75
C GLU A 64 -18.06 19.44 -15.86
N ALA A 65 -18.90 19.94 -14.95
CA ALA A 65 -19.28 21.35 -14.94
C ALA A 65 -18.06 22.27 -14.76
N LYS A 66 -17.15 21.94 -13.83
CA LYS A 66 -15.89 22.67 -13.63
C LYS A 66 -15.02 22.61 -14.90
N TYR A 67 -14.86 21.43 -15.49
CA TYR A 67 -14.07 21.24 -16.70
C TYR A 67 -14.61 22.07 -17.87
N ARG A 68 -15.92 22.02 -18.13
CA ARG A 68 -16.56 22.73 -19.25
C ARG A 68 -16.58 24.25 -19.05
N ASN A 69 -16.61 24.72 -17.79
CA ASN A 69 -16.43 26.14 -17.49
C ASN A 69 -15.00 26.62 -17.83
N ALA A 70 -13.98 25.79 -17.57
CA ALA A 70 -12.59 26.09 -17.93
C ALA A 70 -12.29 25.88 -19.43
N HIS A 71 -13.10 25.08 -20.14
CA HIS A 71 -12.93 24.76 -21.55
C HIS A 71 -14.23 25.01 -22.35
N PRO A 72 -14.55 26.29 -22.66
CA PRO A 72 -15.76 26.62 -23.41
C PRO A 72 -15.83 25.87 -24.74
N GLY A 73 -16.99 25.26 -25.03
CA GLY A 73 -17.22 24.46 -26.23
C GLY A 73 -16.87 22.97 -26.09
N ALA A 74 -16.31 22.53 -24.95
CA ALA A 74 -16.09 21.12 -24.69
C ALA A 74 -17.42 20.35 -24.60
N GLY A 75 -17.43 19.17 -25.24
CA GLY A 75 -18.52 18.19 -25.16
C GLY A 75 -18.60 17.51 -23.78
N PRO A 76 -19.58 16.60 -23.59
CA PRO A 76 -19.67 15.79 -22.39
C PRO A 76 -18.45 14.88 -22.24
N LEU A 77 -18.05 14.60 -21.00
CA LEU A 77 -16.90 13.75 -20.70
C LEU A 77 -17.31 12.29 -20.52
N ASN A 78 -16.54 11.37 -21.10
CA ASN A 78 -16.74 9.93 -20.89
C ASN A 78 -15.97 9.38 -19.68
N TYR A 79 -15.10 10.19 -19.07
CA TYR A 79 -14.36 9.84 -17.86
C TYR A 79 -14.00 11.10 -17.06
N ALA A 80 -13.71 10.90 -15.77
CA ALA A 80 -13.21 11.92 -14.87
C ALA A 80 -11.88 11.47 -14.25
N LEU A 81 -11.18 12.42 -13.64
CA LEU A 81 -10.03 12.13 -12.77
C LEU A 81 -10.47 12.24 -11.32
N GLY A 82 -9.78 11.52 -10.45
CA GLY A 82 -9.95 11.64 -9.01
C GLY A 82 -8.65 11.40 -8.24
N VAL A 83 -8.60 11.93 -7.04
CA VAL A 83 -7.44 11.88 -6.14
C VAL A 83 -7.85 11.25 -4.82
N GLU A 84 -6.98 10.40 -4.28
CA GLU A 84 -7.04 9.91 -2.91
C GLU A 84 -5.64 9.93 -2.30
N THR A 85 -5.58 10.06 -0.98
CA THR A 85 -4.32 10.00 -0.22
C THR A 85 -3.66 8.62 -0.37
N ALA A 86 -2.34 8.56 -0.18
CA ALA A 86 -1.61 7.29 -0.09
C ALA A 86 -2.05 6.40 1.10
N LEU A 87 -2.74 6.98 2.08
CA LEU A 87 -3.10 6.32 3.35
C LEU A 87 -4.42 5.53 3.28
N ARG A 88 -5.21 5.68 2.22
CA ARG A 88 -6.50 4.98 2.07
C ARG A 88 -6.49 4.05 0.88
N LYS A 89 -6.83 2.78 1.09
CA LYS A 89 -6.95 1.79 0.01
C LYS A 89 -8.12 2.16 -0.92
N VAL A 90 -7.86 2.28 -2.22
CA VAL A 90 -8.87 2.51 -3.26
C VAL A 90 -9.18 1.20 -3.97
N PHE A 91 -10.44 0.75 -3.88
CA PHE A 91 -10.84 -0.53 -4.45
C PHE A 91 -11.10 -0.44 -5.95
N ARG A 92 -11.03 -1.60 -6.62
CA ARG A 92 -11.22 -1.71 -8.07
C ARG A 92 -12.54 -1.12 -8.56
N ASN A 93 -13.61 -1.25 -7.77
CA ASN A 93 -14.94 -0.85 -8.15
C ASN A 93 -15.08 0.69 -8.15
N LYS A 94 -15.26 1.31 -9.32
CA LYS A 94 -15.40 2.77 -9.51
C LYS A 94 -16.53 3.40 -8.68
N TRP A 95 -17.59 2.65 -8.40
CA TRP A 95 -18.71 3.11 -7.57
C TRP A 95 -18.34 3.24 -6.08
N TRP A 96 -17.24 2.60 -5.67
CA TRP A 96 -16.70 2.66 -4.31
C TRP A 96 -15.64 3.74 -4.14
N PHE A 97 -15.35 4.54 -5.18
CA PHE A 97 -14.40 5.63 -5.07
C PHE A 97 -14.91 6.67 -4.07
N LYS A 98 -14.14 6.90 -3.00
CA LYS A 98 -14.45 7.87 -1.92
C LYS A 98 -13.48 9.05 -1.88
N GLY A 99 -12.51 9.07 -2.79
CA GLY A 99 -11.66 10.24 -3.00
C GLY A 99 -12.43 11.38 -3.66
N GLU A 100 -11.71 12.45 -3.99
CA GLU A 100 -12.29 13.62 -4.64
C GLU A 100 -12.18 13.47 -6.17
N MET A 101 -13.28 13.65 -6.91
CA MET A 101 -13.20 13.80 -8.37
C MET A 101 -12.75 15.22 -8.69
N THR A 102 -11.49 15.36 -9.10
CA THR A 102 -10.81 16.64 -9.26
C THR A 102 -9.69 16.54 -10.29
N ASP A 103 -9.33 17.69 -10.85
CA ASP A 103 -8.23 17.90 -11.80
C ASP A 103 -7.03 18.58 -11.12
N ALA A 104 -6.95 18.52 -9.79
CA ALA A 104 -5.83 19.06 -9.03
C ALA A 104 -5.52 18.23 -7.79
N VAL A 105 -4.24 18.15 -7.43
CA VAL A 105 -3.75 17.61 -6.15
C VAL A 105 -2.78 18.58 -5.52
N SER A 106 -2.84 18.70 -4.19
CA SER A 106 -1.90 19.47 -3.38
C SER A 106 -1.16 18.54 -2.44
N LEU A 107 0.16 18.61 -2.47
CA LEU A 107 1.09 17.81 -1.68
C LEU A 107 1.95 18.74 -0.83
N SER A 108 2.51 18.20 0.24
CA SER A 108 3.49 18.91 1.07
C SER A 108 4.56 17.92 1.48
N ALA A 109 5.81 18.28 1.25
CA ALA A 109 6.94 17.40 1.49
C ALA A 109 8.16 18.21 1.93
N CYS A 110 9.09 17.54 2.58
CA CYS A 110 10.37 18.07 2.99
C CYS A 110 11.42 17.75 1.92
N ARG A 111 12.60 18.37 2.00
CA ARG A 111 13.69 17.96 1.11
C ARG A 111 14.10 16.53 1.43
N ASN A 112 14.44 15.78 0.38
CA ASN A 112 14.78 14.35 0.46
C ASN A 112 13.60 13.42 0.80
N GLU A 113 12.36 13.90 0.85
CA GLU A 113 11.17 13.08 1.07
C GLU A 113 10.64 12.49 -0.25
N VAL A 114 9.91 11.38 -0.16
CA VAL A 114 9.01 10.90 -1.22
C VAL A 114 7.59 11.08 -0.72
N GLU A 115 6.81 11.92 -1.39
CA GLU A 115 5.38 12.11 -1.08
C GLU A 115 4.53 11.46 -2.17
N SER A 116 3.46 10.77 -1.77
CA SER A 116 2.68 9.92 -2.64
C SER A 116 1.19 10.24 -2.62
N PHE A 117 0.52 10.05 -3.75
CA PHE A 117 -0.94 10.08 -3.86
C PHE A 117 -1.44 9.03 -4.85
N GLN A 118 -2.74 8.78 -4.83
CA GLN A 118 -3.41 7.91 -5.78
C GLN A 118 -4.21 8.73 -6.78
N LEU A 119 -4.02 8.42 -8.07
CA LEU A 119 -4.80 8.95 -9.18
C LEU A 119 -5.77 7.87 -9.67
N ALA A 120 -7.05 8.20 -9.70
CA ALA A 120 -8.11 7.38 -10.27
C ALA A 120 -8.54 7.94 -11.63
N VAL A 121 -8.45 7.12 -12.68
CA VAL A 121 -9.10 7.35 -13.97
C VAL A 121 -10.46 6.66 -13.93
N ILE A 122 -11.54 7.44 -13.99
CA ILE A 122 -12.88 6.98 -13.62
C ILE A 122 -13.82 7.08 -14.83
N PRO A 123 -14.06 5.98 -15.58
CA PRO A 123 -15.00 5.99 -16.69
C PRO A 123 -16.45 6.17 -16.21
N GLN A 124 -17.27 6.82 -17.03
CA GLN A 124 -18.70 6.91 -16.80
C GLN A 124 -19.39 5.53 -16.95
N LEU A 125 -20.66 5.45 -16.58
CA LEU A 125 -21.49 4.25 -16.79
C LEU A 125 -21.43 3.79 -18.25
N GLY A 126 -21.07 2.52 -18.48
CA GLY A 126 -21.01 1.93 -19.81
C GLY A 126 -19.85 2.39 -20.70
N LYS A 127 -18.93 3.23 -20.19
CA LYS A 127 -17.74 3.67 -20.93
C LYS A 127 -16.53 2.81 -20.63
N GLU A 128 -15.73 2.57 -21.66
CA GLU A 128 -14.44 1.89 -21.59
C GLU A 128 -13.34 2.82 -22.06
N MET A 129 -12.19 2.78 -21.39
CA MET A 129 -11.01 3.57 -21.77
C MET A 129 -9.96 2.62 -22.32
N LYS A 130 -9.54 2.83 -23.56
CA LYS A 130 -8.54 1.98 -24.23
C LYS A 130 -7.19 2.67 -24.25
N ASN A 131 -6.12 1.89 -24.12
CA ASN A 131 -4.74 2.35 -24.30
C ASN A 131 -4.41 3.64 -23.52
N VAL A 132 -4.88 3.71 -22.27
CA VAL A 132 -4.67 4.85 -21.38
C VAL A 132 -3.18 5.04 -21.15
N LYS A 133 -2.66 6.16 -21.64
CA LYS A 133 -1.29 6.61 -21.42
C LYS A 133 -1.30 7.72 -20.38
N VAL A 134 -0.26 7.74 -19.56
CA VAL A 134 -0.10 8.76 -18.53
C VAL A 134 1.31 9.30 -18.60
N ASP A 135 1.43 10.62 -18.65
CA ASP A 135 2.72 11.29 -18.57
C ASP A 135 2.67 12.43 -17.56
N TRP A 136 3.85 12.85 -17.12
CA TRP A 136 4.04 13.89 -16.11
C TRP A 136 5.06 14.89 -16.65
N THR A 137 4.92 16.15 -16.26
CA THR A 137 5.89 17.21 -16.50
C THR A 137 6.89 17.34 -15.34
N ALA A 138 7.91 18.19 -15.47
CA ALA A 138 8.66 18.69 -14.33
C ALA A 138 7.78 19.58 -13.43
N LEU A 139 8.13 19.72 -12.15
CA LEU A 139 7.51 20.70 -11.26
C LEU A 139 8.39 21.94 -11.21
N ASN A 140 7.82 23.11 -11.45
CA ASN A 140 8.53 24.39 -11.54
C ASN A 140 8.08 25.34 -10.44
N GLY A 141 9.03 26.09 -9.89
CA GLY A 141 8.80 27.05 -8.81
C GLY A 141 10.08 27.85 -8.54
N PRO A 142 10.53 27.98 -7.28
CA PRO A 142 11.84 28.57 -6.94
C PRO A 142 13.05 27.90 -7.63
N GLY A 143 12.88 26.64 -8.06
CA GLY A 143 13.79 25.90 -8.92
C GLY A 143 12.98 24.92 -9.80
N GLU A 144 13.65 23.90 -10.32
CA GLU A 144 13.02 22.80 -11.05
C GLU A 144 13.19 21.49 -10.27
N ILE A 145 12.10 20.74 -10.13
CA ILE A 145 12.15 19.32 -9.77
C ILE A 145 11.87 18.54 -11.05
N PRO A 146 12.87 17.85 -11.61
CA PRO A 146 12.78 17.35 -12.96
C PRO A 146 11.88 16.11 -13.02
N ARG A 147 11.36 15.79 -14.21
CA ARG A 147 10.40 14.69 -14.43
C ARG A 147 10.88 13.33 -13.93
N GLN A 148 12.19 13.09 -13.90
CA GLN A 148 12.80 11.83 -13.46
C GLN A 148 12.58 11.56 -11.96
N ASN A 149 12.23 12.60 -11.19
CA ASN A 149 11.86 12.50 -9.78
C ASN A 149 10.41 12.05 -9.57
N MET A 150 9.63 11.91 -10.64
CA MET A 150 8.25 11.46 -10.59
C MET A 150 8.16 9.99 -11.00
N ARG A 151 7.51 9.15 -10.19
CA ARG A 151 7.25 7.74 -10.54
C ARG A 151 5.75 7.49 -10.56
N ILE A 152 5.30 6.69 -11.51
CA ILE A 152 3.90 6.27 -11.63
C ILE A 152 3.88 4.76 -11.72
N TYR A 153 3.00 4.12 -10.96
CA TYR A 153 2.75 2.69 -10.99
C TYR A 153 1.28 2.42 -11.27
N ARG A 154 1.00 1.36 -12.04
CA ARG A 154 -0.37 0.82 -12.11
C ARG A 154 -0.62 -0.02 -10.87
N VAL A 155 -1.65 0.32 -10.10
CA VAL A 155 -2.06 -0.50 -8.96
C VAL A 155 -2.80 -1.73 -9.50
N ALA A 156 -2.24 -2.91 -9.28
CA ALA A 156 -2.89 -4.18 -9.59
C ALA A 156 -3.77 -4.63 -8.42
N PHE A 157 -4.65 -5.59 -8.70
CA PHE A 157 -5.58 -6.11 -7.73
C PHE A 157 -5.43 -7.62 -7.54
N VAL A 158 -5.23 -8.05 -6.30
CA VAL A 158 -5.15 -9.46 -5.92
C VAL A 158 -6.49 -9.89 -5.37
N LYS A 159 -7.05 -10.99 -5.88
CA LYS A 159 -8.29 -11.55 -5.37
C LYS A 159 -8.00 -12.41 -4.14
N THR A 160 -8.42 -11.95 -2.97
CA THR A 160 -8.33 -12.74 -1.75
C THR A 160 -9.42 -13.82 -1.70
N LEU A 161 -9.08 -14.92 -1.05
CA LEU A 161 -10.05 -15.96 -0.69
C LEU A 161 -10.82 -15.53 0.57
N ARG A 162 -11.95 -16.19 0.83
CA ARG A 162 -12.72 -15.97 2.05
C ARG A 162 -11.87 -16.36 3.26
N ALA A 163 -11.66 -15.40 4.16
CA ALA A 163 -10.95 -15.64 5.41
C ALA A 163 -11.75 -16.55 6.36
N GLN A 164 -11.05 -17.28 7.22
CA GLN A 164 -11.64 -18.10 8.29
C GLN A 164 -12.06 -17.27 9.52
N TYR A 165 -11.79 -15.97 9.51
CA TYR A 165 -12.10 -15.01 10.55
C TYR A 165 -12.85 -13.79 9.95
N PRO A 166 -13.54 -12.98 10.77
CA PRO A 166 -14.24 -11.79 10.29
C PRO A 166 -13.28 -10.81 9.59
N THR A 167 -13.62 -10.41 8.37
CA THR A 167 -12.85 -9.41 7.61
C THR A 167 -13.80 -8.34 7.07
N LYS A 168 -13.29 -7.11 6.92
CA LYS A 168 -14.07 -6.01 6.35
C LYS A 168 -14.35 -6.17 4.86
N HIS A 169 -13.48 -6.87 4.12
CA HIS A 169 -13.65 -7.10 2.69
C HIS A 169 -12.93 -8.38 2.22
N THR A 170 -13.66 -9.19 1.46
CA THR A 170 -13.13 -10.34 0.70
C THR A 170 -13.28 -10.04 -0.79
N GLY A 171 -12.25 -10.29 -1.59
CA GLY A 171 -12.27 -10.06 -3.02
C GLY A 171 -11.02 -9.33 -3.48
N TYR A 172 -11.16 -8.47 -4.49
CA TYR A 172 -10.03 -7.74 -5.06
C TYR A 172 -9.51 -6.66 -4.09
N TRP A 173 -8.22 -6.75 -3.74
CA TRP A 173 -7.49 -5.79 -2.93
C TRP A 173 -6.39 -5.09 -3.75
N PRO A 174 -6.26 -3.75 -3.64
CA PRO A 174 -5.18 -2.98 -4.28
C PRO A 174 -3.87 -3.21 -3.53
N ASP A 175 -2.97 -4.00 -4.11
CA ASP A 175 -1.75 -4.43 -3.42
C ASP A 175 -0.48 -4.22 -4.25
N PRO A 176 -0.31 -4.82 -5.45
CA PRO A 176 0.95 -4.70 -6.19
C PRO A 176 1.03 -3.36 -6.94
N LEU A 177 2.21 -2.74 -6.88
CA LEU A 177 2.57 -1.60 -7.72
C LEU A 177 3.32 -2.11 -8.95
N MET A 178 2.65 -2.12 -10.10
CA MET A 178 3.24 -2.57 -11.36
C MET A 178 3.91 -1.41 -12.08
N PRO A 179 5.06 -1.63 -12.76
CA PRO A 179 5.61 -0.63 -13.68
C PRO A 179 4.53 -0.12 -14.65
N LEU A 180 4.49 1.19 -14.87
CA LEU A 180 3.48 1.77 -15.75
C LEU A 180 3.71 1.32 -17.20
N ALA A 181 2.68 0.73 -17.78
CA ALA A 181 2.53 0.50 -19.21
C ALA A 181 1.13 0.95 -19.63
N PRO A 182 0.88 1.24 -20.93
CA PRO A 182 -0.46 1.55 -21.39
C PRO A 182 -1.45 0.45 -20.98
N PHE A 183 -2.63 0.86 -20.51
CA PHE A 183 -3.62 -0.06 -19.95
C PHE A 183 -5.03 0.27 -20.44
N SER A 184 -5.99 -0.62 -20.18
CA SER A 184 -7.40 -0.38 -20.52
C SER A 184 -8.28 -0.56 -19.29
N ILE A 185 -9.37 0.21 -19.23
CA ILE A 185 -10.32 0.24 -18.13
C ILE A 185 -11.69 -0.16 -18.66
N LYS A 186 -12.33 -1.14 -18.02
CA LYS A 186 -13.65 -1.64 -18.43
C LYS A 186 -14.49 -2.11 -17.24
N GLY A 187 -15.81 -2.12 -17.43
CA GLY A 187 -16.78 -2.57 -16.42
C GLY A 187 -16.65 -1.77 -15.13
N LEU A 188 -16.46 -2.47 -14.01
CA LEU A 188 -16.34 -1.85 -12.68
C LEU A 188 -14.96 -1.24 -12.40
N ASP A 189 -13.94 -1.53 -13.21
CA ASP A 189 -12.57 -1.07 -12.93
C ASP A 189 -12.46 0.45 -12.94
N LEU A 190 -11.79 1.01 -11.94
CA LEU A 190 -11.24 2.36 -11.99
C LEU A 190 -9.73 2.24 -12.25
N GLY A 191 -9.23 3.00 -13.21
CA GLY A 191 -7.81 3.01 -13.56
C GLY A 191 -6.99 3.66 -12.45
N LEU A 192 -6.62 2.86 -11.44
CA LEU A 192 -5.90 3.32 -10.26
C LEU A 192 -4.38 3.33 -10.48
N LEU A 193 -3.79 4.47 -10.22
CA LEU A 193 -2.36 4.74 -10.36
C LEU A 193 -1.82 5.23 -9.01
N TRP A 194 -0.64 4.75 -8.65
CA TRP A 194 0.12 5.27 -7.51
C TRP A 194 1.17 6.23 -8.05
N CYS A 195 1.23 7.45 -7.51
CA CYS A 195 2.07 8.53 -8.01
C CYS A 195 3.00 9.01 -6.88
N ASP A 196 4.30 8.92 -7.12
CA ASP A 196 5.35 9.36 -6.19
C ASP A 196 6.06 10.60 -6.70
N VAL A 197 6.35 11.53 -5.78
CA VAL A 197 7.17 12.72 -5.99
C VAL A 197 8.39 12.66 -5.07
N LYS A 198 9.58 12.38 -5.61
CA LYS A 198 10.84 12.46 -4.85
C LYS A 198 11.36 13.90 -4.85
N VAL A 199 11.34 14.57 -3.70
CA VAL A 199 11.93 15.90 -3.57
C VAL A 199 13.46 15.79 -3.47
N PRO A 200 14.23 16.46 -4.34
CA PRO A 200 15.68 16.51 -4.22
C PRO A 200 16.13 17.02 -2.85
N LYS A 201 17.28 16.53 -2.37
CA LYS A 201 17.83 16.90 -1.06
C LYS A 201 18.19 18.38 -0.94
N ASP A 202 18.49 19.00 -2.08
CA ASP A 202 18.89 20.39 -2.27
C ASP A 202 17.79 21.26 -2.91
N ALA A 203 16.57 20.74 -3.08
CA ALA A 203 15.46 21.48 -3.68
C ALA A 203 15.22 22.80 -2.91
N LYS A 204 15.06 23.91 -3.63
CA LYS A 204 14.75 25.19 -2.99
C LYS A 204 13.38 25.12 -2.29
N PRO A 205 13.20 25.69 -1.10
CA PRO A 205 11.92 25.62 -0.41
C PRO A 205 10.89 26.53 -1.09
N GLY A 206 9.61 26.20 -0.99
CA GLY A 206 8.50 26.96 -1.57
C GLY A 206 7.59 26.12 -2.46
N ASP A 207 6.71 26.80 -3.19
CA ASP A 207 5.67 26.17 -3.98
C ASP A 207 6.14 25.85 -5.40
N TYR A 208 5.87 24.62 -5.83
CA TYR A 208 6.12 24.13 -7.17
C TYR A 208 4.80 23.70 -7.82
N GLU A 209 4.69 23.90 -9.12
CA GLU A 209 3.56 23.46 -9.92
C GLU A 209 4.02 22.70 -11.16
N GLY A 210 3.28 21.64 -11.49
CA GLY A 210 3.37 20.95 -12.76
C GLY A 210 2.08 20.23 -13.04
N ALA A 211 2.14 19.21 -13.89
CA ALA A 211 0.96 18.47 -14.27
C ALA A 211 1.24 17.04 -14.71
N LEU A 212 0.21 16.21 -14.50
CA LEU A 212 0.07 14.86 -15.00
C LEU A 212 -1.06 14.83 -16.04
N THR A 213 -0.85 14.21 -17.19
CA THR A 213 -1.84 14.12 -18.28
C THR A 213 -2.23 12.67 -18.54
N VAL A 214 -3.54 12.40 -18.57
CA VAL A 214 -4.13 11.10 -18.87
C VAL A 214 -4.72 11.15 -20.27
N SER A 215 -4.31 10.23 -21.15
CA SER A 215 -4.68 10.20 -22.57
C SER A 215 -5.17 8.81 -22.99
N PRO A 216 -6.49 8.53 -22.90
CA PRO A 216 -7.11 7.36 -23.52
C PRO A 216 -7.26 7.55 -25.04
N ASP A 217 -7.27 6.46 -25.80
CA ASP A 217 -7.54 6.53 -27.23
C ASP A 217 -8.98 6.99 -27.51
N GLY A 218 -9.14 7.92 -28.44
CA GLY A 218 -10.46 8.40 -28.91
C GLY A 218 -11.18 9.35 -27.95
N GLU A 219 -10.55 9.72 -26.84
CA GLU A 219 -11.10 10.64 -25.84
C GLU A 219 -10.18 11.86 -25.69
N PRO A 220 -10.72 13.04 -25.34
CA PRO A 220 -9.88 14.20 -25.02
C PRO A 220 -9.00 13.90 -23.79
N PRO A 221 -7.72 14.30 -23.80
CA PRO A 221 -6.85 14.11 -22.65
C PRO A 221 -7.27 15.01 -21.49
N LEU A 222 -7.25 14.46 -20.27
CA LEU A 222 -7.49 15.23 -19.05
C LEU A 222 -6.17 15.51 -18.34
N ARG A 223 -6.01 16.76 -17.87
CA ARG A 223 -4.82 17.23 -17.16
C ARG A 223 -5.12 17.39 -15.68
N MET A 224 -4.26 16.85 -14.84
CA MET A 224 -4.24 17.05 -13.40
C MET A 224 -3.12 18.02 -13.03
N THR A 225 -3.47 19.13 -12.39
CA THR A 225 -2.51 20.08 -11.82
C THR A 225 -1.92 19.48 -10.54
N VAL A 226 -0.60 19.42 -10.46
CA VAL A 226 0.11 18.93 -9.28
C VAL A 226 0.78 20.13 -8.60
N ARG A 227 0.35 20.42 -7.37
CA ARG A 227 0.94 21.47 -6.53
C ARG A 227 1.71 20.81 -5.40
N LEU A 228 2.94 21.26 -5.19
CA LEU A 228 3.82 20.75 -4.14
C LEU A 228 4.38 21.91 -3.33
N HIS A 229 4.16 21.91 -2.03
CA HIS A 229 4.90 22.77 -1.11
C HIS A 229 6.14 22.03 -0.58
N VAL A 230 7.33 22.62 -0.75
CA VAL A 230 8.59 22.10 -0.21
C VAL A 230 8.98 22.86 1.05
N TRP A 231 8.95 22.17 2.19
CA TRP A 231 9.36 22.73 3.49
C TRP A 231 10.86 22.96 3.58
N ASN A 232 11.28 23.98 4.35
CA ASN A 232 12.69 24.37 4.51
C ASN A 232 13.45 23.52 5.55
N PHE A 233 13.31 22.20 5.47
CA PHE A 233 14.15 21.26 6.21
C PHE A 233 14.33 19.97 5.42
N THR A 234 15.39 19.22 5.76
CA THR A 234 15.84 18.06 4.99
C THR A 234 15.75 16.81 5.84
N LEU A 235 15.09 15.78 5.31
CA LEU A 235 15.09 14.45 5.93
C LEU A 235 16.45 13.77 5.72
N PRO A 236 16.92 12.98 6.71
CA PRO A 236 18.15 12.21 6.58
C PRO A 236 18.04 11.18 5.45
N ASP A 237 19.19 10.70 4.94
CA ASP A 237 19.21 9.69 3.87
C ASP A 237 18.68 8.33 4.34
N ARG A 238 18.63 8.12 5.66
CA ARG A 238 18.05 6.96 6.34
C ARG A 238 17.26 7.41 7.55
N VAL A 239 16.11 6.76 7.79
CA VAL A 239 15.36 6.94 9.03
C VAL A 239 16.25 6.60 10.25
N PRO A 240 16.18 7.37 11.34
CA PRO A 240 17.06 7.18 12.49
C PRO A 240 16.62 6.03 13.42
N PHE A 241 15.46 5.42 13.16
CA PHE A 241 14.96 4.26 13.90
C PHE A 241 15.07 2.98 13.08
N ARG A 242 15.17 1.84 13.76
CA ARG A 242 15.48 0.55 13.14
C ARG A 242 14.23 -0.03 12.49
N MET A 243 14.24 -0.20 11.18
CA MET A 243 13.25 -0.98 10.45
C MET A 243 13.95 -2.13 9.75
N THR A 244 13.57 -3.36 10.07
CA THR A 244 14.20 -4.56 9.51
C THR A 244 13.15 -5.49 8.94
N VAL A 245 13.52 -6.23 7.90
CA VAL A 245 12.70 -7.28 7.29
C VAL A 245 13.56 -8.51 7.01
N TRP A 246 12.94 -9.69 6.99
CA TRP A 246 13.60 -10.96 6.68
C TRP A 246 13.29 -11.43 5.26
N PRO A 247 13.91 -10.85 4.22
CA PRO A 247 13.68 -11.33 2.87
C PRO A 247 14.27 -12.72 2.69
N GLN A 248 13.58 -13.55 1.92
CA GLN A 248 14.03 -14.89 1.56
C GLN A 248 14.74 -14.84 0.21
N ASN A 249 15.75 -15.69 0.01
CA ASN A 249 16.43 -15.85 -1.29
C ASN A 249 15.80 -16.98 -2.13
N ARG A 250 14.48 -17.12 -2.10
CA ARG A 250 13.75 -18.19 -2.82
C ARG A 250 13.03 -17.62 -4.02
N GLU A 251 13.05 -18.37 -5.13
CA GLU A 251 12.29 -18.01 -6.32
C GLU A 251 10.78 -18.05 -6.03
N PRO A 252 10.01 -16.95 -6.25
CA PRO A 252 8.59 -16.91 -5.89
C PRO A 252 7.73 -17.96 -6.61
N LYS A 253 8.12 -18.37 -7.82
CA LYS A 253 7.42 -19.39 -8.62
C LYS A 253 7.88 -20.82 -8.32
N ASP A 254 9.03 -20.97 -7.66
CA ASP A 254 9.57 -22.26 -7.24
C ASP A 254 10.35 -22.10 -5.94
N TRP A 255 9.64 -22.24 -4.81
CA TRP A 255 10.20 -21.99 -3.49
C TRP A 255 11.37 -22.90 -3.11
N LYS A 256 11.59 -23.99 -3.86
CA LYS A 256 12.74 -24.89 -3.65
C LYS A 256 14.02 -24.33 -4.25
N THR A 257 13.91 -23.47 -5.26
CA THR A 257 15.04 -22.89 -5.96
C THR A 257 15.55 -21.67 -5.20
N GLU A 258 16.85 -21.69 -4.90
CA GLU A 258 17.56 -20.55 -4.35
C GLU A 258 17.94 -19.57 -5.47
N MET A 259 17.69 -18.29 -5.24
CA MET A 259 18.06 -17.22 -6.15
C MET A 259 19.58 -17.02 -6.17
N PRO A 260 20.18 -16.63 -7.31
CA PRO A 260 21.57 -16.19 -7.32
C PRO A 260 21.73 -14.91 -6.47
N PRO A 261 22.91 -14.68 -5.86
CA PRO A 261 23.17 -13.51 -5.01
C PRO A 261 22.81 -12.18 -5.67
N GLU A 262 23.14 -12.02 -6.96
CA GLU A 262 22.91 -10.79 -7.72
C GLU A 262 21.42 -10.41 -7.74
N LYS A 263 20.56 -11.40 -7.96
CA LYS A 263 19.11 -11.19 -7.98
C LYS A 263 18.58 -10.89 -6.58
N PHE A 264 19.10 -11.54 -5.54
CA PHE A 264 18.74 -11.21 -4.16
C PHE A 264 19.13 -9.77 -3.78
N LEU A 265 20.29 -9.30 -4.27
CA LEU A 265 20.75 -7.92 -4.03
C LEU A 265 19.86 -6.87 -4.70
N GLU A 266 19.14 -7.18 -5.78
CA GLU A 266 18.11 -6.29 -6.35
C GLU A 266 16.99 -6.02 -5.34
N TYR A 267 16.52 -7.06 -4.63
CA TYR A 267 15.54 -6.90 -3.55
C TYR A 267 16.13 -6.15 -2.35
N CYS A 268 17.39 -6.43 -1.98
CA CYS A 268 18.05 -5.67 -0.92
C CYS A 268 18.14 -4.18 -1.26
N ALA A 269 18.51 -3.84 -2.50
CA ALA A 269 18.57 -2.46 -2.95
C ALA A 269 17.19 -1.78 -2.86
N MET A 270 16.12 -2.47 -3.27
CA MET A 270 14.75 -1.98 -3.14
C MET A 270 14.39 -1.70 -1.67
N PHE A 271 14.65 -2.63 -0.74
CA PHE A 271 14.36 -2.38 0.68
C PHE A 271 15.14 -1.18 1.22
N LEU A 272 16.42 -1.05 0.89
CA LEU A 272 17.28 0.03 1.36
C LEU A 272 16.87 1.40 0.77
N GLU A 273 16.41 1.44 -0.49
CA GLU A 273 15.81 2.62 -1.12
C GLU A 273 14.54 3.09 -0.36
N HIS A 274 13.82 2.16 0.25
CA HIS A 274 12.65 2.42 1.09
C HIS A 274 12.98 2.46 2.60
N HIS A 275 14.26 2.65 2.95
CA HIS A 275 14.74 2.78 4.33
C HIS A 275 14.51 1.57 5.25
N ILE A 276 14.37 0.37 4.68
CA ILE A 276 14.18 -0.89 5.38
C ILE A 276 15.47 -1.73 5.28
N ASP A 277 15.95 -2.27 6.40
CA ASP A 277 17.10 -3.17 6.43
C ASP A 277 16.71 -4.62 6.05
N PRO A 278 17.23 -5.17 4.93
CA PRO A 278 17.08 -6.57 4.58
C PRO A 278 18.05 -7.42 5.41
N CYS A 279 17.72 -7.70 6.67
CA CYS A 279 18.69 -8.21 7.63
C CYS A 279 19.22 -9.60 7.31
N THR A 280 18.54 -10.39 6.48
CA THR A 280 18.99 -11.73 6.11
C THR A 280 20.27 -11.73 5.26
N VAL A 281 20.70 -10.58 4.72
CA VAL A 281 21.94 -10.46 3.92
C VAL A 281 23.17 -11.03 4.63
N GLY A 282 23.26 -10.93 5.96
CA GLY A 282 24.37 -11.49 6.72
C GLY A 282 24.27 -12.99 6.99
N SER A 283 23.12 -13.60 6.71
CA SER A 283 22.81 -15.00 7.00
C SER A 283 22.60 -15.86 5.75
N LEU A 284 22.77 -15.28 4.56
CA LEU A 284 22.60 -15.97 3.29
C LEU A 284 23.92 -16.03 2.54
N TYR A 285 24.07 -17.04 1.68
CA TYR A 285 25.26 -17.25 0.86
C TYR A 285 26.57 -17.36 1.67
N VAL A 286 26.49 -17.91 2.89
CA VAL A 286 27.66 -18.04 3.77
C VAL A 286 28.43 -19.32 3.46
N ASN A 287 29.72 -19.18 3.15
CA ASN A 287 30.66 -20.29 3.02
C ASN A 287 31.84 -20.02 3.96
N LEU A 288 32.02 -20.86 4.98
CA LEU A 288 33.06 -20.68 6.00
C LEU A 288 34.50 -20.85 5.48
N LYS A 289 34.66 -21.39 4.27
CA LYS A 289 35.96 -21.51 3.59
C LYS A 289 36.25 -20.33 2.66
N ASP A 290 35.23 -19.57 2.28
CA ASP A 290 35.34 -18.40 1.39
C ASP A 290 34.19 -17.42 1.66
N PHE A 291 34.50 -16.31 2.34
CA PHE A 291 33.54 -15.27 2.67
C PHE A 291 33.33 -14.24 1.55
N SER A 292 33.92 -14.42 0.37
CA SER A 292 33.92 -13.40 -0.71
C SER A 292 32.50 -12.94 -1.11
N THR A 293 31.56 -13.87 -1.28
CA THR A 293 30.15 -13.56 -1.58
C THR A 293 29.45 -12.86 -0.42
N LEU A 294 29.65 -13.32 0.81
CA LEU A 294 29.08 -12.68 2.01
C LEU A 294 29.57 -11.23 2.13
N ASP A 295 30.87 -11.01 1.96
CA ASP A 295 31.51 -9.71 2.05
C ASP A 295 30.98 -8.75 0.99
N LYS A 296 30.93 -9.20 -0.27
CA LYS A 296 30.36 -8.43 -1.37
C LYS A 296 28.92 -8.02 -1.10
N ASN A 297 28.11 -8.94 -0.60
CA ASN A 297 26.68 -8.70 -0.35
C ASN A 297 26.44 -7.75 0.82
N ILE A 298 27.12 -7.95 1.95
CA ILE A 298 27.01 -7.03 3.10
C ILE A 298 27.54 -5.65 2.73
N GLN A 299 28.70 -5.56 2.07
CA GLN A 299 29.27 -4.27 1.67
C GLN A 299 28.35 -3.53 0.69
N PHE A 300 27.75 -4.23 -0.29
CA PHE A 300 26.76 -3.65 -1.19
C PHE A 300 25.59 -2.99 -0.45
N CYS A 301 25.13 -3.61 0.64
CA CYS A 301 24.05 -3.08 1.47
C CYS A 301 24.55 -1.94 2.39
N LEU A 302 25.75 -2.04 2.97
CA LEU A 302 26.36 -0.99 3.79
C LEU A 302 26.58 0.29 2.98
N ASP A 303 27.03 0.19 1.73
CA ASP A 303 27.19 1.31 0.80
C ASP A 303 25.85 2.01 0.49
N ARG A 304 24.72 1.35 0.79
CA ARG A 304 23.34 1.84 0.65
C ARG A 304 22.68 2.16 1.99
N GLY A 305 23.48 2.28 3.05
CA GLY A 305 23.03 2.73 4.36
C GLY A 305 22.38 1.66 5.23
N LEU A 306 22.61 0.37 4.95
CA LEU A 306 22.22 -0.73 5.86
C LEU A 306 22.70 -0.42 7.28
N GLN A 307 21.78 -0.43 8.26
CA GLN A 307 22.12 -0.15 9.65
C GLN A 307 22.44 -1.44 10.40
N TYR A 308 21.65 -2.50 10.19
CA TYR A 308 21.85 -3.79 10.84
C TYR A 308 21.58 -5.00 9.93
N PHE A 309 22.24 -6.12 10.24
CA PHE A 309 21.95 -7.42 9.65
C PHE A 309 21.99 -8.55 10.68
N ARG A 310 21.35 -9.66 10.31
CA ARG A 310 21.28 -10.89 11.07
C ARG A 310 22.50 -11.76 10.75
N ALA A 311 23.22 -12.20 11.77
CA ALA A 311 24.24 -13.23 11.69
C ALA A 311 23.65 -14.58 11.27
N GLN A 312 24.44 -15.39 10.57
CA GLN A 312 24.09 -16.80 10.41
C GLN A 312 24.25 -17.55 11.74
N ARG A 313 23.25 -18.35 12.08
CA ARG A 313 23.34 -19.30 13.19
C ARG A 313 23.84 -20.64 12.67
N PHE A 314 24.86 -21.20 13.32
CA PHE A 314 25.47 -22.49 12.98
C PHE A 314 25.18 -23.54 14.05
N LYS A 315 25.35 -24.81 13.67
CA LYS A 315 25.10 -25.94 14.57
C LYS A 315 26.24 -26.18 15.53
N THR A 316 27.47 -25.85 15.13
CA THR A 316 28.67 -26.08 15.93
C THR A 316 29.31 -24.78 16.40
N ASP A 317 30.01 -24.86 17.53
CA ASP A 317 30.68 -23.72 18.14
C ASP A 317 31.86 -23.22 17.29
N ASP A 318 32.56 -24.13 16.61
CA ASP A 318 33.70 -23.77 15.76
C ASP A 318 33.25 -23.03 14.50
N GLU A 319 32.13 -23.45 13.89
CA GLU A 319 31.53 -22.71 12.77
C GLU A 319 31.05 -21.32 13.21
N MET A 320 30.39 -21.22 14.37
CA MET A 320 29.99 -19.94 14.95
C MET A 320 31.21 -19.04 15.22
N LYS A 321 32.29 -19.57 15.80
CA LYS A 321 33.54 -18.82 16.04
C LYS A 321 34.19 -18.36 14.74
N ALA A 322 34.20 -19.19 13.70
CA ALA A 322 34.78 -18.84 12.41
C ALA A 322 34.01 -17.66 11.78
N TYR A 323 32.68 -17.74 11.75
CA TYR A 323 31.84 -16.64 11.26
C TYR A 323 31.98 -15.37 12.12
N TYR A 324 31.90 -15.50 13.44
CA TYR A 324 32.07 -14.38 14.37
C TYR A 324 33.44 -13.70 14.21
N GLY A 325 34.51 -14.49 14.12
CA GLY A 325 35.87 -14.00 13.91
C GLY A 325 35.99 -13.19 12.63
N HIS A 326 35.37 -13.66 11.54
CA HIS A 326 35.30 -12.94 10.27
C HIS A 326 34.54 -11.61 10.39
N ILE A 327 33.30 -11.62 10.89
CA ILE A 327 32.49 -10.40 11.08
C ILE A 327 33.20 -9.38 11.99
N LYS A 328 33.87 -9.85 13.04
CA LYS A 328 34.66 -8.99 13.93
C LYS A 328 35.87 -8.40 13.23
N ALA A 329 36.60 -9.18 12.43
CA ALA A 329 37.74 -8.70 11.65
C ALA A 329 37.34 -7.64 10.61
N LYS A 330 36.12 -7.72 10.06
CA LYS A 330 35.54 -6.71 9.17
C LYS A 330 35.07 -5.43 9.89
N GLY A 331 35.03 -5.45 11.23
CA GLY A 331 34.52 -4.33 12.03
C GLY A 331 33.00 -4.16 11.96
N TRP A 332 32.25 -5.22 11.65
CA TRP A 332 30.80 -5.17 11.46
C TRP A 332 29.98 -5.64 12.66
N LEU A 333 30.63 -5.94 13.79
CA LEU A 333 29.98 -6.57 14.95
C LEU A 333 28.87 -5.69 15.56
N ASP A 334 29.05 -4.37 15.58
CA ASP A 334 28.06 -3.41 16.09
C ASP A 334 26.78 -3.36 15.25
N LYS A 335 26.89 -3.68 13.96
CA LYS A 335 25.80 -3.79 12.97
C LYS A 335 25.18 -5.18 12.91
N CYS A 336 25.64 -6.11 13.72
CA CYS A 336 25.25 -7.52 13.65
C CYS A 336 24.42 -7.94 14.87
N PHE A 337 23.43 -8.80 14.65
CA PHE A 337 22.71 -9.49 15.73
C PHE A 337 22.46 -10.96 15.37
N LEU A 338 22.42 -11.84 16.36
CA LEU A 338 22.03 -13.24 16.21
C LEU A 338 20.55 -13.41 16.57
N TYR A 339 19.80 -14.22 15.83
CA TYR A 339 18.43 -14.57 16.23
C TYR A 339 18.47 -15.64 17.33
N GLY A 340 17.60 -15.49 18.33
CA GLY A 340 17.51 -16.38 19.49
C GLY A 340 17.22 -17.84 19.12
N ALA A 341 17.47 -18.75 20.07
CA ALA A 341 17.41 -20.19 19.83
C ALA A 341 15.99 -20.77 19.71
N GLN A 342 14.98 -20.11 20.28
CA GLN A 342 13.59 -20.57 20.27
C GLN A 342 12.66 -19.39 20.00
N ASP A 343 11.95 -19.45 18.88
CA ASP A 343 10.95 -18.45 18.47
C ASP A 343 9.71 -18.56 19.35
N GLU A 344 9.15 -17.41 19.76
CA GLU A 344 7.96 -17.28 20.61
C GLU A 344 7.94 -18.30 21.78
N PRO A 345 8.97 -18.31 22.64
CA PRO A 345 9.12 -19.35 23.65
C PRO A 345 8.02 -19.24 24.72
N THR A 346 7.61 -20.39 25.25
CA THR A 346 6.90 -20.41 26.54
C THR A 346 7.84 -19.98 27.66
N GLN A 347 7.29 -19.68 28.84
CA GLN A 347 8.10 -19.36 30.02
C GLN A 347 9.13 -20.45 30.38
N GLU A 348 8.76 -21.72 30.23
CA GLU A 348 9.64 -22.87 30.47
C GLU A 348 10.77 -22.91 29.44
N GLN A 349 10.44 -22.80 28.14
CA GLN A 349 11.42 -22.75 27.06
C GLN A 349 12.36 -21.55 27.19
N PHE A 350 11.86 -20.40 27.66
CA PHE A 350 12.69 -19.24 27.90
C PHE A 350 13.76 -19.51 28.96
N ASN A 351 13.37 -20.14 30.07
CA ASN A 351 14.27 -20.46 31.17
C ASN A 351 15.25 -21.58 30.82
N GLU A 352 14.79 -22.62 30.13
CA GLU A 352 15.56 -23.85 29.91
C GLU A 352 16.35 -23.85 28.61
N LEU A 353 15.95 -23.07 27.61
CA LEU A 353 16.59 -23.04 26.29
C LEU A 353 17.20 -21.66 25.99
N VAL A 354 16.41 -20.59 26.11
CA VAL A 354 16.84 -19.25 25.65
C VAL A 354 17.94 -18.66 26.55
N ILE A 355 17.76 -18.69 27.88
CA ILE A 355 18.78 -18.16 28.81
C ILE A 355 20.10 -18.95 28.72
N PRO A 356 20.10 -20.31 28.75
CA PRO A 356 21.35 -21.07 28.63
C PRO A 356 22.04 -20.86 27.29
N ASP A 357 21.29 -20.83 26.18
CA ASP A 357 21.86 -20.56 24.86
C ASP A 357 22.47 -19.16 24.77
N THR A 358 21.76 -18.15 25.26
CA THR A 358 22.24 -16.77 25.29
C THR A 358 23.50 -16.63 26.12
N THR A 359 23.56 -17.28 27.28
CA THR A 359 24.76 -17.31 28.12
C THR A 359 25.93 -17.93 27.36
N LYS A 360 25.69 -19.06 26.68
CA LYS A 360 26.69 -19.72 25.84
C LYS A 360 27.16 -18.81 24.71
N MET A 361 26.25 -18.19 23.95
CA MET A 361 26.58 -17.30 22.83
C MET A 361 27.31 -16.03 23.27
N ARG A 362 26.98 -15.45 24.43
CA ARG A 362 27.71 -14.31 25.00
C ARG A 362 29.16 -14.66 25.35
N ASN A 363 29.41 -15.88 25.82
CA ASN A 363 30.76 -16.38 26.08
C ASN A 363 31.52 -16.72 24.79
N LEU A 364 30.82 -17.35 23.83
CA LEU A 364 31.39 -17.81 22.56
C LEU A 364 31.73 -16.67 21.60
N CYS A 365 30.82 -15.70 21.51
CA CYS A 365 30.85 -14.57 20.57
C CYS A 365 30.65 -13.24 21.32
N PRO A 366 31.61 -12.81 22.17
CA PRO A 366 31.43 -11.62 23.00
C PRO A 366 31.10 -10.37 22.18
N GLY A 367 30.07 -9.64 22.60
CA GLY A 367 29.60 -8.41 21.95
C GLY A 367 28.61 -8.63 20.79
N LEU A 368 28.37 -9.88 20.35
CA LEU A 368 27.28 -10.17 19.41
C LEU A 368 25.94 -10.12 20.15
N ARG A 369 25.07 -9.19 19.74
CA ARG A 369 23.76 -9.01 20.36
C ARG A 369 22.77 -10.08 19.91
N ILE A 370 21.84 -10.45 20.79
CA ILE A 370 20.80 -11.45 20.55
C ILE A 370 19.44 -10.78 20.44
N LEU A 371 18.77 -11.02 19.31
CA LEU A 371 17.40 -10.58 19.04
C LEU A 371 16.45 -11.78 19.10
N LEU A 372 15.27 -11.61 19.70
CA LEU A 372 14.24 -12.66 19.71
C LEU A 372 12.82 -12.09 19.61
N ALA A 373 11.95 -12.76 18.85
CA ALA A 373 10.50 -12.56 18.96
C ALA A 373 9.99 -13.36 20.18
N THR A 374 9.49 -12.63 21.18
CA THR A 374 9.11 -13.20 22.48
C THR A 374 8.15 -12.26 23.19
N GLU A 375 7.22 -12.83 23.94
CA GLU A 375 6.51 -12.07 24.96
C GLU A 375 7.46 -11.72 26.13
N TRP A 376 6.95 -10.95 27.09
CA TRP A 376 7.71 -10.66 28.29
C TRP A 376 7.82 -11.90 29.19
N HIS A 377 9.03 -12.17 29.70
CA HIS A 377 9.30 -13.21 30.69
C HIS A 377 10.10 -12.64 31.88
N PRO A 378 9.98 -13.19 33.10
CA PRO A 378 10.90 -12.90 34.18
C PRO A 378 12.34 -13.22 33.77
N ASN A 379 13.28 -12.32 34.06
CA ASN A 379 14.68 -12.40 33.64
C ASN A 379 14.91 -12.27 32.12
N LEU A 380 14.05 -11.54 31.40
CA LEU A 380 14.18 -11.30 29.95
C LEU A 380 15.60 -10.85 29.55
N ASP A 381 16.23 -9.97 30.33
CA ASP A 381 17.59 -9.46 30.13
C ASP A 381 18.69 -10.54 30.13
N LYS A 382 18.41 -11.69 30.75
CA LYS A 382 19.32 -12.85 30.73
C LYS A 382 19.23 -13.65 29.44
N GLY A 383 18.11 -13.56 28.72
CA GLY A 383 17.85 -14.33 27.50
C GLY A 383 17.96 -13.56 26.20
N VAL A 384 17.93 -12.22 26.22
CA VAL A 384 17.97 -11.39 25.00
C VAL A 384 18.64 -10.05 25.25
N ASP A 385 19.14 -9.43 24.17
CA ASP A 385 19.58 -8.02 24.17
C ASP A 385 18.57 -7.11 23.45
N ILE A 386 17.79 -7.68 22.53
CA ILE A 386 16.76 -7.02 21.73
C ILE A 386 15.55 -7.95 21.68
N PHE A 387 14.33 -7.43 21.89
CA PHE A 387 13.12 -8.21 21.74
C PHE A 387 12.09 -7.50 20.86
N MET A 388 11.26 -8.29 20.19
CA MET A 388 10.02 -7.83 19.56
C MET A 388 8.87 -8.71 20.05
N THR A 389 7.69 -8.11 20.16
CA THR A 389 6.45 -8.76 20.59
C THR A 389 5.50 -8.95 19.44
#